data_AF-A0A5D3DV45-F1
#
_entry.id   AF-A0A5D3DV45-F1
#
_cell.length_a   1.000
_cell.length_b   1.000
_cell.length_c   1.000
_cell.angle_alpha   90.00
_cell.angle_beta   90.00
_cell.angle_gamma   90.00
#
_symmetry.space_group_name_H-M   'P 1'
#
loop_
_entity.id
_entity.type
_entity.pdbx_description
1 polymer ?
#
loop_
_entity_poly.entity_id
_entity_poly.type
_entity_poly.pdbx_seq_one_letter_code
_entity_poly.pdbx_strand_id
1 'polypeptide(L)'
;MRSLYDPCVYYKKLTDGSLIYLLLYVDDMLLAGKNLTKLNEIKEQLKNEFEMKDLGSAKRILGMEITRQRSRRELFLSQKQYTKKVLAKFNMANANEVSTSMGQQFKLSAKESSKESTERQAMSNVPYSNSTGSLMYLMVCTRPDLAYNSSLFSRYMGNPGRNHWETTKWVFRYLVGTLNRGLLYAALNEPKILLKGYVDADFAGDCDKRRSLINWFFLYFGRQLN
;
A
#
# COMPACT_ATOMS: atom_id res chain seq x y z
N MET A 1 12.07 -23.97 -7.88
CA MET A 1 12.93 -22.98 -8.56
C MET A 1 12.65 -21.61 -7.96
N ARG A 2 13.64 -20.73 -7.83
CA ARG A 2 13.43 -19.33 -7.43
C ARG A 2 13.07 -18.50 -8.66
N SER A 3 12.17 -17.53 -8.52
CA SER A 3 11.82 -16.57 -9.56
C SER A 3 13.02 -15.69 -9.90
N LEU A 4 13.13 -15.30 -11.18
CA LEU A 4 14.15 -14.36 -11.66
C LEU A 4 13.78 -12.90 -11.38
N TYR A 5 12.50 -12.62 -11.12
CA TYR A 5 11.97 -11.26 -10.98
C TYR A 5 11.74 -10.85 -9.52
N ASP A 6 11.52 -11.83 -8.64
CA ASP A 6 11.31 -11.59 -7.21
C ASP A 6 12.01 -12.69 -6.40
N PRO A 7 13.07 -12.37 -5.64
CA PRO A 7 13.80 -13.34 -4.83
C PRO A 7 12.96 -14.05 -3.78
N CYS A 8 11.84 -13.45 -3.35
CA CYS A 8 10.92 -13.99 -2.36
C CYS A 8 9.92 -14.98 -2.96
N VAL A 9 9.85 -15.08 -4.29
CA VAL A 9 8.92 -15.99 -4.98
C VAL A 9 9.66 -17.23 -5.47
N TYR A 10 9.20 -18.38 -5.01
CA TYR A 10 9.59 -19.69 -5.51
C TYR A 10 8.42 -20.30 -6.27
N TYR A 11 8.72 -21.11 -7.28
CA TYR A 11 7.72 -21.83 -8.03
C TYR A 11 8.19 -23.24 -8.42
N LYS A 12 7.23 -24.14 -8.59
CA LYS A 12 7.43 -25.50 -9.07
C LYS A 12 6.39 -25.79 -10.15
N LYS A 13 6.85 -26.25 -11.31
CA LYS A 13 6.00 -26.78 -12.38
C LYS A 13 5.74 -28.26 -12.10
N LEU A 14 4.48 -28.65 -12.08
CA LEU A 14 4.04 -30.03 -11.92
C LEU A 14 4.03 -30.75 -13.28
N THR A 15 3.92 -32.07 -13.24
CA THR A 15 3.90 -32.94 -14.44
C THR A 15 2.73 -32.64 -15.38
N ASP A 16 1.58 -32.23 -14.83
CA ASP A 16 0.41 -31.77 -15.57
C ASP A 16 0.55 -30.34 -16.14
N GLY A 17 1.72 -29.72 -15.96
CA GLY A 17 2.03 -28.37 -16.42
C GLY A 17 1.51 -27.25 -15.49
N SER A 18 0.74 -27.57 -14.44
CA SER A 18 0.27 -26.58 -13.48
C SER A 18 1.42 -26.06 -12.60
N LEU A 19 1.23 -24.85 -12.05
CA LEU A 19 2.22 -24.19 -11.21
C LEU A 19 1.78 -24.16 -9.75
N ILE A 20 2.74 -24.38 -8.87
CA ILE A 20 2.68 -24.05 -7.45
C ILE A 20 3.64 -22.90 -7.21
N TYR A 21 3.16 -21.88 -6.51
CA TYR A 21 3.91 -20.73 -6.04
C TYR A 21 4.05 -20.78 -4.54
N LEU A 22 5.22 -20.41 -4.07
CA LEU A 22 5.57 -20.24 -2.68
C LEU A 22 6.18 -18.84 -2.55
N LEU A 23 5.47 -17.95 -1.88
CA LEU A 23 6.00 -16.65 -1.48
C LEU A 23 6.52 -16.78 -0.05
N LEU A 24 7.78 -16.41 0.17
CA LEU A 24 8.44 -16.45 1.47
C LEU A 24 8.94 -15.06 1.82
N TYR A 25 8.51 -14.52 2.96
CA TYR A 25 8.96 -13.24 3.47
C TYR A 25 9.26 -13.36 4.96
N VAL A 26 10.55 -13.42 5.31
CA VAL A 26 10.99 -13.66 6.68
C VAL A 26 10.27 -14.89 7.26
N ASP A 27 9.42 -14.72 8.28
CA ASP A 27 8.68 -15.81 8.95
C ASP A 27 7.33 -16.12 8.30
N ASP A 28 6.88 -15.25 7.38
CA ASP A 28 5.58 -15.37 6.71
C ASP A 28 5.72 -16.15 5.39
N MET A 29 4.82 -17.11 5.19
CA MET A 29 4.82 -17.98 4.01
C MET A 29 3.43 -18.10 3.39
N LEU A 30 3.33 -17.91 2.08
CA LEU A 30 2.09 -18.03 1.32
C LEU A 30 2.26 -19.04 0.17
N LEU A 31 1.44 -20.08 0.20
CA LEU A 31 1.44 -21.12 -0.83
C LEU A 31 0.18 -21.00 -1.71
N ALA A 32 0.37 -20.99 -3.03
CA ALA A 32 -0.71 -20.86 -4.00
C ALA A 32 -0.55 -21.85 -5.15
N GLY A 33 -1.65 -22.51 -5.56
CA GLY A 33 -1.64 -23.48 -6.65
C GLY A 33 -3.04 -23.98 -6.97
N LYS A 34 -3.18 -24.71 -8.08
CA LYS A 34 -4.47 -25.29 -8.52
C LYS A 34 -4.81 -26.59 -7.78
N ASN A 35 -3.80 -27.42 -7.49
CA ASN A 35 -3.99 -28.74 -6.90
C ASN A 35 -3.83 -28.70 -5.38
N LEU A 36 -4.94 -28.83 -4.64
CA LEU A 36 -4.93 -28.76 -3.17
C LEU A 36 -4.15 -29.91 -2.53
N THR A 37 -4.22 -31.12 -3.10
CA THR A 37 -3.47 -32.29 -2.62
C THR A 37 -1.97 -32.01 -2.64
N LYS A 38 -1.46 -31.46 -3.75
CA LYS A 38 -0.05 -31.09 -3.87
C LYS A 38 0.36 -29.94 -2.97
N LEU A 39 -0.55 -28.98 -2.71
CA LEU A 39 -0.30 -27.94 -1.71
C LEU A 39 -0.15 -28.53 -0.30
N ASN A 40 -1.00 -29.50 0.06
CA ASN A 40 -0.94 -30.16 1.36
C ASN A 40 0.32 -31.02 1.52
N GLU A 41 0.72 -31.76 0.48
CA GLU A 41 1.99 -32.51 0.49
C GLU A 41 3.18 -31.58 0.78
N ILE A 42 3.24 -30.40 0.14
CA ILE A 42 4.31 -29.42 0.38
C ILE A 42 4.24 -28.85 1.79
N LYS A 43 3.03 -28.56 2.31
CA LYS A 43 2.86 -28.07 3.69
C LYS A 43 3.40 -29.08 4.70
N GLU A 44 3.09 -30.37 4.54
CA GLU A 44 3.59 -31.41 5.45
C GLU A 44 5.12 -31.55 5.35
N GLN A 45 5.69 -31.48 4.14
CA GLN A 45 7.14 -31.47 3.96
C GLN A 45 7.79 -30.29 4.69
N LEU A 46 7.26 -29.08 4.54
CA LEU A 46 7.78 -27.89 5.22
C LEU A 46 7.65 -27.97 6.74
N LYS A 47 6.54 -28.53 7.23
CA LYS A 47 6.30 -28.71 8.68
C LYS A 47 7.26 -29.72 9.32
N ASN A 48 7.76 -30.68 8.56
CA ASN A 48 8.77 -31.64 9.05
C ASN A 48 10.16 -31.01 9.14
N GLU A 49 10.46 -30.01 8.31
CA GLU A 49 11.76 -29.34 8.27
C GLU A 49 11.82 -28.09 9.15
N PHE A 50 10.68 -27.41 9.35
CA PHE A 50 10.61 -26.12 10.03
C PHE A 50 9.51 -26.11 11.10
N GLU A 51 9.78 -25.45 12.22
CA GLU A 51 8.76 -25.14 13.21
C GLU A 51 7.79 -24.09 12.62
N MET A 52 6.63 -24.54 12.18
CA MET A 52 5.64 -23.68 11.54
C MET A 52 4.21 -24.08 11.87
N LYS A 53 3.30 -23.12 11.74
CA LYS A 53 1.87 -23.31 11.93
C LYS A 53 1.11 -23.03 10.64
N ASP A 54 0.30 -23.99 10.19
CA ASP A 54 -0.65 -23.73 9.11
C ASP A 54 -1.80 -22.86 9.63
N LEU A 55 -1.93 -21.66 9.07
CA LEU A 55 -3.02 -20.72 9.37
C LEU A 55 -4.26 -20.94 8.49
N GLY A 56 -4.23 -21.97 7.64
CA GLY A 56 -5.32 -22.35 6.74
C GLY A 56 -5.37 -21.49 5.49
N SER A 57 -6.58 -21.06 5.11
CA SER A 57 -6.75 -20.15 3.98
C SER A 57 -6.15 -18.78 4.30
N ALA A 58 -5.37 -18.23 3.38
CA ALA A 58 -4.74 -16.93 3.54
C ALA A 58 -5.78 -15.83 3.76
N LYS A 59 -5.77 -15.25 4.97
CA LYS A 59 -6.60 -14.11 5.38
C LYS A 59 -5.78 -12.84 5.58
N ARG A 60 -4.47 -12.99 5.83
CA ARG A 60 -3.54 -11.89 6.05
C ARG A 60 -2.14 -12.29 5.59
N ILE A 61 -1.37 -11.32 5.11
CA ILE A 61 0.05 -11.48 4.77
C ILE A 61 0.69 -10.08 4.82
N LEU A 62 1.84 -9.92 5.48
CA LEU A 62 2.56 -8.64 5.53
C LEU A 62 1.65 -7.44 5.82
N GLY A 63 0.86 -7.50 6.89
CA GLY A 63 -0.05 -6.42 7.28
C GLY A 63 -1.25 -6.16 6.35
N MET A 64 -1.34 -6.81 5.20
CA MET A 64 -2.49 -6.77 4.29
C MET A 64 -3.51 -7.83 4.69
N GLU A 65 -4.78 -7.49 4.56
CA GLU A 65 -5.94 -8.37 4.74
C GLU A 65 -6.40 -8.86 3.38
N ILE A 66 -6.67 -10.16 3.29
CA ILE A 66 -7.07 -10.85 2.07
C ILE A 66 -8.49 -11.38 2.26
N THR A 67 -9.40 -10.91 1.41
CA THR A 67 -10.77 -11.43 1.31
C THR A 67 -10.96 -12.11 -0.03
N ARG A 68 -11.23 -13.41 -0.04
CA ARG A 68 -11.40 -14.19 -1.28
C ARG A 68 -12.83 -14.68 -1.44
N GLN A 69 -13.50 -14.26 -2.51
CA GLN A 69 -14.83 -14.75 -2.88
C GLN A 69 -14.72 -15.68 -4.08
N ARG A 70 -14.74 -16.99 -3.86
CA ARG A 70 -14.51 -18.00 -4.91
C ARG A 70 -15.62 -18.06 -5.95
N SER A 71 -16.88 -17.96 -5.54
CA SER A 71 -18.05 -17.95 -6.44
C SER A 71 -17.99 -16.82 -7.46
N ARG A 72 -17.50 -15.65 -7.03
CA ARG A 72 -17.33 -14.46 -7.88
C ARG A 72 -15.93 -14.35 -8.49
N ARG A 73 -15.02 -15.27 -8.17
CA ARG A 73 -13.60 -15.25 -8.58
C ARG A 73 -12.92 -13.91 -8.25
N GLU A 74 -13.24 -13.36 -7.08
CA GLU A 74 -12.72 -12.09 -6.58
C GLU A 74 -11.71 -12.31 -5.44
N LEU A 75 -10.67 -11.48 -5.43
CA LEU A 75 -9.67 -11.38 -4.37
C LEU A 75 -9.53 -9.89 -4.04
N PHE A 76 -9.85 -9.52 -2.81
CA PHE A 76 -9.76 -8.16 -2.32
C PHE A 76 -8.63 -8.05 -1.30
N LEU A 77 -7.74 -7.07 -1.50
CA LEU A 77 -6.64 -6.74 -0.60
C LEU A 77 -6.91 -5.38 0.05
N SER A 78 -6.87 -5.32 1.38
CA SER A 78 -7.01 -4.07 2.13
C SER A 78 -5.98 -3.97 3.26
N GLN A 79 -5.80 -2.77 3.80
CA GLN A 79 -5.00 -2.53 4.99
C GLN A 79 -5.83 -1.88 6.11
N LYS A 80 -7.12 -2.20 6.22
CA LYS A 80 -8.07 -1.50 7.11
C LYS A 80 -7.60 -1.48 8.56
N GLN A 81 -7.15 -2.61 9.09
CA GLN A 81 -6.60 -2.66 10.45
C GLN A 81 -5.34 -1.82 10.61
N TYR A 82 -4.46 -1.82 9.62
CA TYR A 82 -3.25 -0.99 9.64
C TYR A 82 -3.60 0.50 9.55
N THR A 83 -4.55 0.90 8.69
CA THR A 83 -5.05 2.28 8.61
C THR A 83 -5.61 2.73 9.96
N LYS A 84 -6.40 1.91 10.65
CA LYS A 84 -6.87 2.22 12.02
C LYS A 84 -5.72 2.42 13.01
N LYS A 85 -4.69 1.56 12.97
CA LYS A 85 -3.50 1.70 13.83
C LYS A 85 -2.74 3.00 13.53
N VAL A 86 -2.58 3.36 12.26
CA VAL A 86 -1.96 4.62 11.84
C VAL A 86 -2.77 5.81 12.36
N LEU A 87 -4.08 5.83 12.16
CA LEU A 87 -4.95 6.90 12.64
C LEU A 87 -4.89 7.05 14.17
N ALA A 88 -4.91 5.93 14.90
CA ALA A 88 -4.77 5.95 16.36
C ALA A 88 -3.38 6.49 16.79
N LYS A 89 -2.30 6.02 16.15
CA LYS A 89 -0.91 6.45 16.44
C LYS A 89 -0.73 7.96 16.31
N PHE A 90 -1.42 8.61 15.39
CA PHE A 90 -1.32 10.05 15.16
C PHE A 90 -2.48 10.86 15.76
N ASN A 91 -3.29 10.28 16.65
CA ASN A 91 -4.44 10.92 17.29
C ASN A 91 -5.50 11.44 16.30
N MET A 92 -5.71 10.71 15.20
CA MET A 92 -6.64 11.07 14.12
C MET A 92 -7.82 10.10 13.97
N ALA A 93 -8.00 9.15 14.90
CA ALA A 93 -9.05 8.13 14.81
C ALA A 93 -10.48 8.70 14.76
N ASN A 94 -10.72 9.84 15.42
CA ASN A 94 -12.02 10.51 15.49
C ASN A 94 -12.06 11.81 14.68
N ALA A 95 -11.13 12.01 13.75
CA ALA A 95 -11.10 13.22 12.94
C ALA A 95 -12.25 13.22 11.93
N ASN A 96 -12.81 14.39 11.65
CA ASN A 96 -13.86 14.54 10.62
C ASN A 96 -13.32 14.10 9.25
N GLU A 97 -14.06 13.28 8.51
CA GLU A 97 -13.64 12.82 7.20
C GLU A 97 -13.63 13.94 6.15
N VAL A 98 -12.88 13.71 5.06
CA VAL A 98 -12.85 14.54 3.86
C VAL A 98 -12.83 13.66 2.63
N SER A 99 -13.36 14.16 1.51
CA SER A 99 -13.49 13.38 0.27
C SER A 99 -12.22 13.35 -0.58
N THR A 100 -11.32 14.33 -0.42
CA THR A 100 -10.08 14.44 -1.20
C THR A 100 -8.84 14.25 -0.33
N SER A 101 -7.85 13.52 -0.87
CA SER A 101 -6.57 13.31 -0.19
C SER A 101 -5.72 14.59 -0.13
N MET A 102 -5.97 15.55 -1.02
CA MET A 102 -5.37 16.88 -1.01
C MET A 102 -6.48 17.94 -1.09
N GLY A 103 -6.52 18.84 -0.10
CA GLY A 103 -7.38 20.02 -0.15
C GLY A 103 -6.78 21.07 -1.09
N GLN A 104 -7.63 21.76 -1.87
CA GLN A 104 -7.19 22.80 -2.81
C GLN A 104 -6.45 23.96 -2.12
N GLN A 105 -6.70 24.17 -0.84
CA GLN A 105 -6.05 25.17 0.00
C GLN A 105 -4.59 24.85 0.32
N PHE A 106 -4.13 23.59 0.15
CA PHE A 106 -2.77 23.21 0.48
C PHE A 106 -1.86 23.30 -0.74
N LYS A 107 -0.93 24.25 -0.71
CA LYS A 107 0.19 24.35 -1.66
C LYS A 107 1.48 24.31 -0.86
N LEU A 108 2.06 23.12 -0.75
CA LEU A 108 3.28 22.91 0.02
C LEU A 108 4.50 23.49 -0.71
N SER A 109 5.38 24.11 0.06
CA SER A 109 6.63 24.70 -0.40
C SER A 109 7.68 24.64 0.69
N ALA A 110 8.96 24.53 0.32
CA ALA A 110 10.09 24.66 1.22
C ALA A 110 10.13 26.03 1.93
N LYS A 111 9.42 27.04 1.39
CA LYS A 111 9.24 28.34 2.07
C LYS A 111 8.44 28.24 3.37
N GLU A 112 7.68 27.16 3.54
CA GLU A 112 6.87 26.85 4.73
C GLU A 112 7.61 25.92 5.70
N SER A 113 8.84 25.52 5.39
CA SER A 113 9.72 24.83 6.33
C SER A 113 10.09 25.73 7.49
N SER A 114 10.36 25.13 8.65
CA SER A 114 10.65 25.86 9.89
C SER A 114 11.86 26.77 9.74
N LYS A 115 11.66 28.09 9.87
CA LYS A 115 12.71 29.11 9.72
C LYS A 115 13.31 29.52 11.06
N GLU A 116 12.45 29.73 12.06
CA GLU A 116 12.86 30.15 13.39
C GLU A 116 13.25 28.95 14.28
N SER A 117 14.16 29.18 15.23
CA SER A 117 14.61 28.15 16.17
C SER A 117 13.47 27.61 17.03
N THR A 118 12.54 28.50 17.44
CA THR A 118 11.34 28.18 18.21
C THR A 118 10.40 27.25 17.44
N GLU A 119 10.16 27.52 16.14
CA GLU A 119 9.34 26.67 15.30
C GLU A 119 10.00 25.31 15.03
N ARG A 120 11.31 25.28 14.78
CA ARG A 120 12.06 24.03 14.62
C ARG A 120 11.98 23.15 15.86
N GLN A 121 12.06 23.75 17.04
CA GLN A 121 11.91 23.03 18.31
C GLN A 121 10.47 22.53 18.53
N ALA A 122 9.46 23.28 18.09
CA ALA A 122 8.08 22.79 18.12
C ALA A 122 7.89 21.62 17.14
N MET A 123 8.46 21.72 15.94
CA MET A 123 8.34 20.72 14.88
C MET A 123 9.20 19.47 15.11
N SER A 124 10.26 19.53 15.92
CA SER A 124 11.07 18.35 16.25
C SER A 124 10.27 17.29 17.02
N ASN A 125 9.23 17.70 17.74
CA ASN A 125 8.30 16.81 18.45
C ASN A 125 7.20 16.25 17.53
N VAL A 126 7.07 16.75 16.30
CA VAL A 126 6.08 16.27 15.33
C VAL A 126 6.65 15.04 14.60
N PRO A 127 5.97 13.88 14.64
CA PRO A 127 6.46 12.64 14.06
C PRO A 127 6.26 12.60 12.53
N TYR A 128 6.76 13.60 11.81
CA TYR A 128 6.52 13.80 10.37
C TYR A 128 7.10 12.65 9.52
N SER A 129 8.36 12.25 9.73
CA SER A 129 8.95 11.12 9.00
C SER A 129 8.24 9.80 9.27
N ASN A 130 7.81 9.57 10.51
CA ASN A 130 7.00 8.40 10.89
C ASN A 130 5.65 8.39 10.15
N SER A 131 5.00 9.54 10.02
CA SER A 131 3.74 9.66 9.29
C SER A 131 3.92 9.40 7.79
N THR A 132 5.00 9.93 7.21
CA THR A 132 5.35 9.73 5.80
C THR A 132 5.60 8.25 5.50
N GLY A 133 6.38 7.56 6.34
CA GLY A 133 6.60 6.12 6.21
C GLY A 133 5.32 5.29 6.36
N SER A 134 4.43 5.67 7.27
CA SER A 134 3.15 4.99 7.46
C SER A 134 2.23 5.12 6.24
N LEU A 135 2.17 6.32 5.66
CA LEU A 135 1.43 6.58 4.41
C LEU A 135 2.06 5.86 3.21
N MET A 136 3.39 5.83 3.14
CA MET A 136 4.12 5.15 2.09
C MET A 136 3.84 3.64 2.10
N TYR A 137 3.74 3.02 3.28
CA TYR A 137 3.39 1.61 3.36
C TYR A 137 1.93 1.31 2.96
N LEU A 138 0.98 2.20 3.29
CA LEU A 138 -0.38 2.11 2.75
C LEU A 138 -0.36 2.19 1.21
N MET A 139 0.40 3.16 0.67
CA MET A 139 0.54 3.40 -0.76
C MET A 139 1.06 2.16 -1.50
N VAL A 140 2.20 1.61 -1.07
CA VAL A 140 2.87 0.49 -1.75
C VAL A 140 1.98 -0.76 -1.80
N CYS A 141 1.22 -1.02 -0.74
CA CYS A 141 0.51 -2.28 -0.60
C CYS A 141 -0.91 -2.24 -1.19
N THR A 142 -1.76 -1.27 -0.80
CA THR A 142 -3.20 -1.32 -1.17
C THR A 142 -3.84 0.03 -1.52
N ARG A 143 -3.13 1.14 -1.36
CA ARG A 143 -3.66 2.51 -1.52
C ARG A 143 -2.85 3.35 -2.52
N PRO A 144 -2.78 2.95 -3.81
CA PRO A 144 -2.01 3.68 -4.81
C PRO A 144 -2.47 5.13 -5.00
N ASP A 145 -3.71 5.45 -4.62
CA ASP A 145 -4.25 6.81 -4.56
C ASP A 145 -3.47 7.77 -3.64
N LEU A 146 -2.67 7.25 -2.70
CA LEU A 146 -1.81 8.05 -1.82
C LEU A 146 -0.44 8.38 -2.46
N ALA A 147 -0.16 7.94 -3.68
CA ALA A 147 1.16 8.06 -4.28
C ALA A 147 1.66 9.50 -4.40
N TYR A 148 0.76 10.40 -4.79
CA TYR A 148 1.06 11.83 -4.84
C TYR A 148 1.40 12.37 -3.44
N ASN A 149 0.60 12.04 -2.42
CA ASN A 149 0.82 12.49 -1.04
C ASN A 149 2.18 12.01 -0.51
N SER A 150 2.52 10.73 -0.68
CA SER A 150 3.80 10.17 -0.23
C SER A 150 4.99 10.81 -0.95
N SER A 151 4.88 11.04 -2.26
CA SER A 151 5.91 11.74 -3.05
C SER A 151 6.09 13.18 -2.59
N LEU A 152 5.02 13.89 -2.28
CA LEU A 152 5.07 15.29 -1.83
C LEU A 152 5.65 15.40 -0.42
N PHE A 153 5.17 14.58 0.52
CA PHE A 153 5.60 14.67 1.92
C PHE A 153 7.06 14.29 2.13
N SER A 154 7.58 13.32 1.35
CA SER A 154 8.98 12.89 1.44
C SER A 154 9.97 14.03 1.19
N ARG A 155 9.60 15.04 0.39
CA ARG A 155 10.46 16.20 0.05
C ARG A 155 10.81 17.07 1.25
N TYR A 156 9.94 17.09 2.27
CA TYR A 156 10.05 17.99 3.42
C TYR A 156 10.46 17.28 4.71
N MET A 157 10.80 15.98 4.65
CA MET A 157 11.18 15.21 5.85
C MET A 157 12.40 15.76 6.59
N GLY A 158 13.33 16.41 5.87
CA GLY A 158 14.54 16.98 6.46
C GLY A 158 14.31 18.25 7.28
N ASN A 159 13.27 19.03 6.94
CA ASN A 159 12.89 20.23 7.68
C ASN A 159 11.39 20.51 7.48
N PRO A 160 10.51 19.78 8.18
CA PRO A 160 9.08 20.02 8.08
C PRO A 160 8.71 21.34 8.76
N GLY A 161 7.51 21.82 8.45
CA GLY A 161 6.92 23.02 9.03
C GLY A 161 5.46 22.77 9.36
N ARG A 162 4.80 23.75 10.00
CA ARG A 162 3.42 23.56 10.46
C ARG A 162 2.45 23.22 9.33
N ASN A 163 2.53 23.92 8.19
CA ASN A 163 1.64 23.64 7.06
C ASN A 163 1.84 22.25 6.44
N HIS A 164 3.09 21.77 6.42
CA HIS A 164 3.40 20.40 6.03
C HIS A 164 2.64 19.39 6.92
N TRP A 165 2.65 19.60 8.24
CA TRP A 165 1.94 18.74 9.18
C TRP A 165 0.41 18.85 9.09
N GLU A 166 -0.14 20.05 8.92
CA GLU A 166 -1.58 20.23 8.69
C GLU A 166 -2.06 19.49 7.44
N THR A 167 -1.25 19.50 6.37
CA THR A 167 -1.54 18.76 5.14
C THR A 167 -1.47 17.24 5.38
N THR A 168 -0.52 16.75 6.17
CA THR A 168 -0.49 15.34 6.57
C THR A 168 -1.74 14.95 7.37
N LYS A 169 -2.18 15.78 8.31
CA LYS A 169 -3.44 15.56 9.04
C LYS A 169 -4.64 15.55 8.11
N TRP A 170 -4.66 16.37 7.07
CA TRP A 170 -5.71 16.31 6.04
C TRP A 170 -5.77 14.93 5.35
N VAL A 171 -4.63 14.34 5.01
CA VAL A 171 -4.58 12.97 4.46
C VAL A 171 -5.12 11.95 5.47
N PHE A 172 -4.83 12.11 6.76
CA PHE A 172 -5.42 11.24 7.78
C PHE A 172 -6.94 11.37 7.86
N ARG A 173 -7.50 12.58 7.74
CA ARG A 173 -8.96 12.78 7.62
C ARG A 173 -9.53 12.05 6.40
N TYR A 174 -8.82 12.08 5.28
CA TYR A 174 -9.22 11.33 4.09
C TYR A 174 -9.20 9.81 4.32
N LEU A 175 -8.22 9.30 5.08
CA LEU A 175 -8.15 7.89 5.45
C LEU A 175 -9.31 7.46 6.35
N VAL A 176 -9.84 8.34 7.20
CA VAL A 176 -11.04 8.05 8.02
C VAL A 176 -12.23 7.71 7.12
N GLY A 177 -12.51 8.55 6.11
CA GLY A 177 -13.62 8.31 5.18
C GLY A 177 -13.37 7.17 4.18
N THR A 178 -12.13 6.70 4.06
CA THR A 178 -11.72 5.69 3.07
C THR A 178 -11.14 4.41 3.68
N LEU A 179 -11.52 4.10 4.93
CA LEU A 179 -11.03 2.93 5.68
C LEU A 179 -11.22 1.59 4.96
N ASN A 180 -12.28 1.47 4.15
CA ASN A 180 -12.63 0.23 3.46
C ASN A 180 -12.04 0.13 2.04
N ARG A 181 -11.24 1.11 1.60
CA ARG A 181 -10.62 1.06 0.27
C ARG A 181 -9.49 0.04 0.21
N GLY A 182 -9.29 -0.49 -0.99
CA GLY A 182 -8.28 -1.49 -1.28
C GLY A 182 -8.28 -1.89 -2.75
N LEU A 183 -7.55 -2.96 -3.07
CA LEU A 183 -7.41 -3.49 -4.42
C LEU A 183 -8.31 -4.70 -4.61
N LEU A 184 -9.18 -4.66 -5.61
CA LEU A 184 -9.98 -5.79 -6.05
C LEU A 184 -9.39 -6.40 -7.32
N TYR A 185 -8.95 -7.63 -7.23
CA TYR A 185 -8.63 -8.49 -8.36
C TYR A 185 -9.84 -9.37 -8.66
N ALA A 186 -10.27 -9.38 -9.91
CA ALA A 186 -11.39 -10.18 -10.34
C ALA A 186 -11.02 -10.88 -11.64
N ALA A 187 -11.43 -12.14 -11.79
CA ALA A 187 -11.38 -12.76 -13.11
C ALA A 187 -12.31 -11.98 -14.03
N LEU A 188 -11.75 -11.41 -15.09
CA LEU A 188 -12.55 -10.81 -16.15
C LEU A 188 -13.22 -11.98 -16.90
N ASN A 189 -14.53 -11.85 -17.15
CA ASN A 189 -15.23 -12.76 -18.05
C ASN A 189 -14.80 -12.57 -19.51
N GLU A 190 -14.00 -11.53 -19.79
CA GLU A 190 -13.38 -11.30 -21.10
C GLU A 190 -11.97 -11.88 -21.17
N PRO A 191 -11.58 -12.50 -22.30
CA PRO A 191 -10.27 -13.14 -22.49
C PRO A 191 -9.11 -12.15 -22.62
N LYS A 192 -9.36 -10.83 -22.62
CA LYS A 192 -8.31 -9.82 -22.79
C LYS A 192 -7.69 -9.45 -21.45
N ILE A 193 -6.37 -9.63 -21.39
CA ILE A 193 -5.50 -9.06 -20.37
C ILE A 193 -5.68 -7.53 -20.42
N LEU A 194 -6.43 -6.97 -19.47
CA LEU A 194 -6.67 -5.54 -19.37
C LEU A 194 -5.54 -4.91 -18.53
N LEU A 195 -4.44 -4.56 -19.19
CA LEU A 195 -3.48 -3.61 -18.64
C LEU A 195 -4.05 -2.20 -18.87
N LYS A 196 -4.46 -1.52 -17.80
CA LYS A 196 -4.92 -0.13 -17.87
C LYS A 196 -3.86 0.78 -17.27
N GLY A 197 -3.29 1.65 -18.10
CA GLY A 197 -2.40 2.72 -17.66
C GLY A 197 -3.17 4.03 -17.50
N TYR A 198 -2.89 4.74 -16.43
CA TYR A 198 -3.33 6.11 -16.22
C TYR A 198 -2.08 6.95 -16.07
N VAL A 199 -2.02 8.06 -16.79
CA VAL A 199 -0.91 9.00 -16.73
C VAL A 199 -1.51 10.38 -16.56
N ASP A 200 -0.96 11.14 -15.63
CA ASP A 200 -1.30 12.53 -15.39
C ASP A 200 -0.02 13.36 -15.33
N ALA A 201 -0.09 14.59 -15.82
CA ALA A 201 1.04 15.50 -15.85
C ALA A 201 0.60 16.91 -15.44
N ASP A 202 1.34 17.49 -14.52
CA ASP A 202 1.12 18.84 -14.02
C ASP A 202 2.33 19.73 -14.37
N PHE A 203 2.09 20.76 -15.18
CA PHE A 203 3.14 21.67 -15.65
C PHE A 203 3.54 22.66 -14.56
N ALA A 204 4.82 22.63 -14.18
CA ALA A 204 5.37 23.48 -13.13
C ALA A 204 4.59 23.42 -11.79
N GLY A 205 3.95 22.28 -11.50
CA GLY A 205 3.19 22.02 -10.28
C GLY A 205 4.04 22.07 -8.99
N ASP A 206 5.35 21.87 -9.11
CA ASP A 206 6.28 22.08 -8.00
C ASP A 206 6.44 23.58 -7.70
N CYS A 207 5.93 24.02 -6.54
CA CYS A 207 5.99 25.42 -6.10
C CYS A 207 7.42 25.92 -5.84
N ASP A 208 8.36 25.01 -5.55
CA ASP A 208 9.74 25.35 -5.21
C ASP A 208 10.63 25.40 -6.44
N LYS A 209 10.55 24.37 -7.30
CA LYS A 209 11.47 24.20 -8.44
C LYS A 209 10.84 24.51 -9.79
N ARG A 210 9.52 24.77 -9.84
CA ARG A 210 8.73 24.93 -11.08
C ARG A 210 8.92 23.77 -12.07
N ARG A 211 9.26 22.60 -11.53
CA ARG A 211 9.39 21.36 -12.30
C ARG A 211 8.01 20.78 -12.55
N SER A 212 7.83 20.22 -13.73
CA SER A 212 6.64 19.45 -14.05
C SER A 212 6.64 18.14 -13.26
N LEU A 213 5.46 17.73 -12.81
CA LEU A 213 5.24 16.45 -12.15
C LEU A 213 4.54 15.52 -13.14
N ILE A 214 5.00 14.28 -13.22
CA ILE A 214 4.33 13.23 -13.98
C ILE A 214 4.02 12.11 -12.98
N ASN A 215 2.79 11.64 -13.01
CA ASN A 215 2.36 10.48 -12.24
C ASN A 215 1.82 9.44 -13.22
N TRP A 216 2.15 8.18 -12.98
CA TRP A 216 1.58 7.07 -13.74
C TRP A 216 1.25 5.93 -12.79
N PHE A 217 0.13 5.26 -13.06
CA PHE A 217 -0.18 4.00 -12.41
C PHE A 217 -0.77 3.02 -13.41
N PHE A 218 -0.39 1.77 -13.26
CA PHE A 218 -0.82 0.68 -14.12
C PHE A 218 -1.61 -0.33 -13.29
N LEU A 219 -2.79 -0.68 -13.77
CA LEU A 219 -3.62 -1.74 -13.22
C LEU A 219 -3.52 -2.97 -14.12
N TYR A 220 -3.09 -4.08 -13.52
CA TYR A 220 -3.00 -5.38 -14.17
C TYR A 220 -3.88 -6.37 -13.40
N PHE A 221 -4.91 -6.91 -14.06
CA PHE A 221 -5.91 -7.82 -13.48
C PHE A 221 -6.70 -7.32 -12.25
N GLY A 222 -6.62 -6.03 -11.93
CA GLY A 222 -7.28 -5.45 -10.76
C GLY A 222 -7.84 -4.06 -10.98
N ARG A 223 -8.63 -3.60 -10.02
CA ARG A 223 -9.11 -2.22 -9.89
C ARG A 223 -9.10 -1.78 -8.44
N GLN A 224 -8.90 -0.50 -8.19
CA GLN A 224 -9.16 0.07 -6.87
C GLN A 224 -10.68 0.24 -6.69
N LEU A 225 -11.21 -0.21 -5.55
CA LEU A 225 -12.61 0.07 -5.20
C LEU A 225 -12.69 1.44 -4.51
N ASN A 226 -13.57 2.30 -5.02
CA ASN A 226 -13.86 3.63 -4.50
C ASN A 226 -14.76 3.59 -3.27
#